data_AF-A0A7S2V5E9-F1
#
_entry.id   AF-A0A7S2V5E9-F1
#
_cell.length_a   1.000
_cell.length_b   1.000
_cell.length_c   1.000
_cell.angle_alpha   90.00
_cell.angle_beta   90.00
_cell.angle_gamma   90.00
#
_symmetry.space_group_name_H-M   'P 1'
#
loop_
_entity.id
_entity.type
_entity.pdbx_description
1 polymer ?
#
loop_
_entity_poly.entity_id
_entity_poly.type
_entity_poly.pdbx_seq_one_letter_code
_entity_poly.pdbx_strand_id
1 'polypeptide(L)'
;MNMRPRTCIAVTAFIIFVSSCYCEQVEENDSKRTVSQHPMPNVETRHYELGNKRNELFEELVGIAEKQAADILELEKEKAEYQTSLERCRAAGEECQNEINLNTASCQAKLDILTSKNTALAEMERQLSAAESNHKELASKFKECKNDLATAQARLQDLPKFVDPLETLLGVPSPPFVDIIAQTIPTRSVDGSEVVVGLGEAGALASVTAIVGVVLTAMLSVLVAFLSPTKIVPRCTVQEGVALRMVPVSQAQTVRLTNESHADLDLSGCTLQITHGSDDTNDSDAASEKARHSMGPTTFEFQEGYLLTKGTSAVIHAGKSAEGCRRPACSDGELFDSRTCPSLFWTTEEVIEEGASVQLVNSKEKLIKTVAVRPF
;
A
#
# COMPACT_ATOMS: atom_id res chain seq x y z
N MET A 1 -16.28 24.32 -28.40
CA MET A 1 -16.72 25.41 -29.29
C MET A 1 -18.19 25.15 -29.65
N ASN A 2 -19.11 26.04 -29.29
CA ASN A 2 -20.50 25.97 -29.73
C ASN A 2 -20.61 26.74 -31.06
N MET A 3 -20.61 26.04 -32.20
CA MET A 3 -21.13 26.64 -33.43
C MET A 3 -22.61 26.90 -33.18
N ARG A 4 -22.97 28.17 -33.01
CA ARG A 4 -24.33 28.57 -32.67
C ARG A 4 -25.25 28.21 -33.86
N PRO A 5 -26.50 27.78 -33.64
CA PRO A 5 -27.49 27.54 -34.70
C PRO A 5 -27.69 28.74 -35.64
N ARG A 6 -27.21 29.93 -35.24
CA ARG A 6 -27.16 31.14 -36.07
C ARG A 6 -26.31 30.98 -37.34
N THR A 7 -25.27 30.14 -37.35
CA THR A 7 -24.40 30.00 -38.52
C THR A 7 -25.07 29.20 -39.63
N CYS A 8 -25.76 28.10 -39.30
CA CYS A 8 -26.52 27.31 -40.28
C CYS A 8 -27.66 28.13 -40.89
N ILE A 9 -28.40 28.88 -40.07
CA ILE A 9 -29.46 29.78 -40.55
C ILE A 9 -28.90 30.86 -41.49
N ALA A 10 -27.72 31.40 -41.19
CA ALA A 10 -27.09 32.41 -42.03
C ALA A 10 -26.65 31.85 -43.40
N VAL A 11 -26.13 30.62 -43.45
CA VAL A 11 -25.72 29.98 -44.71
C VAL A 11 -26.95 29.63 -45.56
N THR A 12 -28.00 29.07 -44.96
CA THR A 12 -29.25 28.78 -45.69
C THR A 12 -29.91 30.06 -46.20
N ALA A 13 -29.97 31.12 -45.38
CA ALA A 13 -30.51 32.40 -45.81
C ALA A 13 -29.68 33.04 -46.93
N PHE A 14 -28.35 32.89 -46.91
CA PHE A 14 -27.48 33.39 -47.96
C PHE A 14 -27.68 32.65 -49.29
N ILE A 15 -27.84 31.31 -49.27
CA ILE A 15 -28.12 30.52 -50.47
C ILE A 15 -29.47 30.91 -51.09
N ILE A 16 -30.51 31.11 -50.27
CA ILE A 16 -31.84 31.56 -50.73
C ILE A 16 -31.75 32.97 -51.33
N PHE A 17 -31.00 33.86 -50.69
CA PHE A 17 -30.80 35.23 -51.15
C PHE A 17 -30.07 35.29 -52.50
N VAL A 18 -28.95 34.58 -52.65
CA VAL A 18 -28.18 34.53 -53.91
C VAL A 18 -29.02 33.94 -55.04
N SER A 19 -29.81 32.90 -54.76
CA SER A 19 -30.72 32.30 -55.76
C SER A 19 -31.83 33.27 -56.20
N SER A 20 -32.36 34.06 -55.27
CA SER A 20 -33.42 35.04 -55.57
C SER A 20 -32.90 36.22 -56.40
N CYS A 21 -31.73 36.77 -56.05
CA CYS A 21 -31.13 37.88 -56.80
C CYS A 21 -30.73 37.49 -58.24
N TYR A 22 -30.37 36.22 -58.47
CA TYR A 22 -30.00 35.75 -59.81
C TYR A 22 -31.23 35.60 -60.72
N CYS A 23 -32.40 35.21 -60.19
CA CYS A 23 -33.64 35.17 -60.96
C CYS A 23 -34.07 36.58 -61.42
N GLU A 24 -33.95 37.58 -60.55
CA GLU A 24 -34.37 38.95 -60.84
C GLU A 24 -33.51 39.63 -61.93
N GLN A 25 -32.19 39.35 -61.97
CA GLN A 25 -31.30 39.87 -63.02
C GLN A 25 -31.52 39.24 -64.41
N VAL A 26 -32.04 38.01 -64.47
CA VAL A 26 -32.33 37.36 -65.76
C VAL A 26 -33.58 37.97 -66.40
N GLU A 27 -34.62 38.26 -65.61
CA GLU A 27 -35.83 38.90 -66.11
C GLU A 27 -35.58 40.35 -66.59
N GLU A 28 -34.72 41.11 -65.91
CA GLU A 28 -34.45 42.50 -66.31
C GLU A 28 -33.63 42.61 -67.63
N ASN A 29 -32.75 41.64 -67.90
CA ASN A 29 -31.92 41.64 -69.11
C ASN A 29 -32.68 41.20 -70.37
N ASP A 30 -33.71 40.35 -70.24
CA ASP A 30 -34.57 39.98 -71.38
C ASP A 30 -35.49 41.14 -71.81
N SER A 31 -35.82 42.07 -70.90
CA SER A 31 -36.67 43.22 -71.21
C SER A 31 -35.98 44.30 -72.06
N LYS A 32 -34.63 44.40 -72.05
CA LYS A 32 -33.88 45.49 -72.72
C LYS A 32 -33.30 45.13 -74.10
N ARG A 33 -33.55 43.93 -74.63
CA ARG A 33 -32.94 43.44 -75.88
C ARG A 33 -33.77 43.86 -77.12
N THR A 34 -33.73 45.13 -77.49
CA THR A 34 -34.24 45.60 -78.79
C THR A 34 -33.31 45.19 -79.95
N VAL A 35 -33.78 44.20 -80.71
CA VAL A 35 -33.57 43.93 -82.15
C VAL A 35 -32.26 44.44 -82.79
N SER A 36 -31.27 43.56 -82.86
CA SER A 36 -30.24 43.59 -83.92
C SER A 36 -30.23 42.23 -84.60
N GLN A 37 -30.68 42.20 -85.86
CA GLN A 37 -30.84 41.00 -86.69
C GLN A 37 -29.48 40.55 -87.23
N HIS A 38 -28.73 39.81 -86.41
CA HIS A 38 -27.75 38.86 -86.93
C HIS A 38 -28.14 37.45 -86.46
N PRO A 39 -28.13 36.44 -87.35
CA PRO A 39 -28.36 35.05 -86.96
C PRO A 39 -27.16 34.57 -86.13
N MET A 40 -27.22 34.84 -84.83
CA MET A 40 -26.30 34.28 -83.86
C MET A 40 -26.60 32.79 -83.72
N PRO A 41 -25.59 31.92 -83.75
CA PRO A 41 -25.79 30.49 -83.57
C PRO A 41 -26.38 30.21 -82.17
N ASN A 42 -27.56 29.61 -82.17
CA ASN A 42 -28.19 28.78 -81.15
C ASN A 42 -28.15 29.26 -79.68
N VAL A 43 -28.85 30.35 -79.39
CA VAL A 43 -29.06 30.87 -78.02
C VAL A 43 -29.74 29.82 -77.11
N GLU A 44 -30.67 29.03 -77.65
CA GLU A 44 -31.37 27.97 -76.89
C GLU A 44 -30.40 26.90 -76.37
N THR A 45 -29.40 26.51 -77.15
CA THR A 45 -28.41 25.50 -76.73
C THR A 45 -27.57 26.00 -75.55
N ARG A 46 -27.18 27.28 -75.53
CA ARG A 46 -26.44 27.85 -74.40
C ARG A 46 -27.25 27.94 -73.12
N HIS A 47 -28.55 28.26 -73.20
CA HIS A 47 -29.42 28.26 -72.01
C HIS A 47 -29.59 26.85 -71.43
N TYR A 48 -29.70 25.84 -72.29
CA TYR A 48 -29.74 24.45 -71.87
C TYR A 48 -28.44 23.99 -71.19
N GLU A 49 -27.28 24.30 -71.77
CA GLU A 49 -25.97 23.98 -71.19
C GLU A 49 -25.74 24.67 -69.83
N LEU A 50 -26.13 25.94 -69.71
CA LEU A 50 -26.05 26.68 -68.44
C LEU A 50 -27.01 26.11 -67.38
N GLY A 51 -28.22 25.69 -67.80
CA GLY A 51 -29.19 25.03 -66.93
C GLY A 51 -28.65 23.71 -66.36
N ASN A 52 -28.02 22.88 -67.21
CA ASN A 52 -27.41 21.62 -66.79
C ASN A 52 -26.24 21.86 -65.84
N LYS A 53 -25.33 22.79 -66.16
CA LYS A 53 -24.18 23.12 -65.30
C LYS A 53 -24.62 23.67 -63.93
N ARG A 54 -25.71 24.45 -63.89
CA ARG A 54 -26.30 24.91 -62.63
C ARG A 54 -26.81 23.74 -61.79
N ASN A 55 -27.49 22.78 -62.41
CA ASN A 55 -27.99 21.61 -61.69
C ASN A 55 -26.83 20.73 -61.18
N GLU A 56 -25.77 20.55 -61.97
CA GLU A 56 -24.54 19.85 -61.53
C GLU A 56 -23.90 20.52 -60.30
N LEU A 57 -23.74 21.85 -60.34
CA LEU A 57 -23.20 22.61 -59.20
C LEU A 57 -24.12 22.55 -57.96
N PHE A 58 -25.44 22.50 -58.17
CA PHE A 58 -26.40 22.38 -57.08
C PHE A 58 -26.29 21.02 -56.39
N GLU A 59 -26.23 19.92 -57.15
CA GLU A 59 -26.02 18.58 -56.61
C GLU A 59 -24.69 18.46 -55.87
N GLU A 60 -23.61 19.06 -56.40
CA GLU A 60 -22.31 19.10 -55.70
C GLU A 60 -22.40 19.85 -54.37
N LEU A 61 -23.08 21.00 -54.34
CA LEU A 61 -23.29 21.79 -53.12
C LEU A 61 -24.15 21.04 -52.09
N VAL A 62 -25.20 20.34 -52.53
CA VAL A 62 -26.02 19.49 -51.65
C VAL A 62 -25.17 18.37 -51.05
N GLY A 63 -24.37 17.67 -51.86
CA GLY A 63 -23.48 16.62 -51.38
C GLY A 63 -22.44 17.12 -50.37
N ILE A 64 -21.89 18.33 -50.58
CA ILE A 64 -20.99 18.97 -49.61
C ILE A 64 -21.73 19.30 -48.30
N ALA A 65 -22.95 19.83 -48.39
CA ALA A 65 -23.74 20.19 -47.21
C ALA A 65 -24.15 18.95 -46.39
N GLU A 66 -24.54 17.85 -47.04
CA GLU A 66 -24.86 16.58 -46.38
C GLU A 66 -23.64 15.99 -45.69
N LYS A 67 -22.48 16.00 -46.36
CA LYS A 67 -21.21 15.57 -45.76
C LYS A 67 -20.86 16.42 -44.53
N GLN A 68 -20.98 17.74 -44.62
CA GLN A 68 -20.73 18.64 -43.48
C GLN A 68 -21.70 18.38 -42.32
N ALA A 69 -22.98 18.09 -42.61
CA ALA A 69 -23.95 17.74 -41.58
C ALA A 69 -23.58 16.42 -40.88
N ALA A 70 -23.11 15.41 -41.63
CA ALA A 70 -22.63 14.14 -41.07
C ALA A 70 -21.39 14.35 -40.17
N ASP A 71 -20.39 15.11 -40.64
CA ASP A 71 -19.18 15.41 -39.87
C ASP A 71 -19.51 16.17 -38.56
N ILE A 72 -20.50 17.08 -38.58
CA ILE A 72 -20.96 17.79 -37.38
C ILE A 72 -21.59 16.82 -36.37
N LEU A 73 -22.45 15.89 -36.84
CA LEU A 73 -23.07 14.90 -35.96
C LEU A 73 -22.05 13.95 -35.34
N GLU A 74 -21.02 13.54 -36.10
CA GLU A 74 -19.92 12.72 -35.59
C GLU A 74 -19.11 13.46 -34.52
N LEU A 75 -18.77 14.73 -34.76
CA LEU A 75 -18.10 15.57 -33.77
C LEU A 75 -18.93 15.80 -32.49
N GLU A 76 -20.26 15.91 -32.61
CA GLU A 76 -21.13 16.01 -31.43
C GLU A 76 -21.17 14.71 -30.62
N LYS A 77 -21.13 13.55 -31.30
CA LYS A 77 -21.02 12.25 -30.65
C LYS A 77 -19.68 12.09 -29.92
N GLU A 78 -18.56 12.37 -30.58
CA GLU A 78 -17.23 12.33 -29.95
C GLU A 78 -17.14 13.27 -28.74
N LYS A 79 -17.73 14.46 -28.84
CA LYS A 79 -17.78 15.41 -27.72
C LYS A 79 -18.56 14.84 -26.53
N ALA A 80 -19.68 14.16 -26.75
CA ALA A 80 -20.46 13.52 -25.69
C ALA A 80 -19.70 12.36 -25.02
N GLU A 81 -18.99 11.55 -25.82
CA GLU A 81 -18.13 10.46 -25.33
C GLU A 81 -16.96 11.03 -24.49
N TYR A 82 -16.33 12.10 -24.96
CA TYR A 82 -15.26 12.78 -24.22
C TYR A 82 -15.77 13.37 -22.90
N GLN A 83 -16.96 13.97 -22.88
CA GLN A 83 -17.57 14.46 -21.64
C GLN A 83 -17.83 13.34 -20.64
N THR A 84 -18.38 12.21 -21.11
CA THR A 84 -18.62 11.03 -20.27
C THR A 84 -17.31 10.45 -19.73
N SER A 85 -16.25 10.42 -20.55
CA SER A 85 -14.91 10.02 -20.12
C SER A 85 -14.35 10.95 -19.03
N LEU A 86 -14.51 12.26 -19.21
CA LEU A 86 -14.05 13.27 -18.25
C LEU A 86 -14.77 13.16 -16.90
N GLU A 87 -16.08 12.89 -16.91
CA GLU A 87 -16.86 12.64 -15.70
C GLU A 87 -16.42 11.35 -14.98
N ARG A 88 -16.13 10.27 -15.71
CA ARG A 88 -15.55 9.05 -15.14
C ARG A 88 -14.19 9.30 -14.50
N CYS A 89 -13.31 10.05 -15.17
CA CYS A 89 -12.02 10.45 -14.60
C CYS A 89 -12.17 11.31 -13.34
N ARG A 90 -13.14 12.22 -13.30
CA ARG A 90 -13.44 13.03 -12.11
C ARG A 90 -13.91 12.16 -10.95
N ALA A 91 -14.86 11.25 -11.19
CA ALA A 91 -15.38 10.34 -10.18
C ALA A 91 -14.28 9.42 -9.61
N ALA A 92 -13.42 8.87 -10.47
CA ALA A 92 -12.26 8.08 -10.04
C ALA A 92 -11.25 8.92 -9.22
N GLY A 93 -11.06 10.19 -9.58
CA GLY A 93 -10.24 11.12 -8.81
C GLY A 93 -10.81 11.40 -7.42
N GLU A 94 -12.12 11.58 -7.30
CA GLU A 94 -12.81 11.76 -6.02
C GLU A 94 -12.74 10.51 -5.13
N GLU A 95 -12.90 9.32 -5.72
CA GLU A 95 -12.74 8.05 -5.00
C GLU A 95 -11.32 7.88 -4.45
N CYS A 96 -10.30 8.14 -5.28
CA CYS A 96 -8.90 8.11 -4.87
C CYS A 96 -8.62 9.13 -3.75
N GLN A 97 -9.16 10.35 -3.86
CA GLN A 97 -9.01 11.36 -2.82
C GLN A 97 -9.66 10.94 -1.49
N ASN A 98 -10.84 10.30 -1.55
CA ASN A 98 -11.52 9.78 -0.36
C ASN A 98 -10.72 8.65 0.29
N GLU A 99 -10.13 7.75 -0.50
CA GLU A 99 -9.25 6.69 0.01
C GLU A 99 -7.99 7.27 0.70
N ILE A 100 -7.36 8.28 0.08
CA ILE A 100 -6.23 9.00 0.68
C ILE A 100 -6.62 9.64 2.01
N ASN A 101 -7.79 10.28 2.07
CA ASN A 101 -8.30 10.91 3.30
C ASN A 101 -8.54 9.87 4.41
N LEU A 102 -9.14 8.72 4.07
CA LEU A 102 -9.39 7.63 5.02
C LEU A 102 -8.08 7.04 5.57
N ASN A 103 -7.12 6.78 4.68
CA ASN A 103 -5.80 6.27 5.05
C ASN A 103 -5.02 7.26 5.92
N THR A 104 -5.11 8.55 5.60
CA THR A 104 -4.51 9.62 6.41
C THR A 104 -5.10 9.65 7.82
N ALA A 105 -6.43 9.58 7.95
CA ALA A 105 -7.09 9.53 9.25
C ALA A 105 -6.70 8.27 10.06
N SER A 106 -6.62 7.10 9.40
CA SER A 106 -6.18 5.84 10.01
C SER A 106 -4.74 5.91 10.53
N CYS A 107 -3.82 6.48 9.74
CA CYS A 107 -2.44 6.70 10.15
C CYS A 107 -2.33 7.67 11.33
N GLN A 108 -3.13 8.75 11.34
CA GLN A 108 -3.16 9.69 12.45
C GLN A 108 -3.63 9.02 13.74
N ALA A 109 -4.71 8.23 13.69
CA ALA A 109 -5.20 7.49 14.86
C ALA A 109 -4.15 6.50 15.41
N LYS A 110 -3.41 5.81 14.53
CA LYS A 110 -2.30 4.93 14.94
C LYS A 110 -1.18 5.70 15.61
N LEU A 111 -0.84 6.88 15.10
CA LEU A 111 0.18 7.74 15.68
C LEU A 111 -0.23 8.21 17.09
N ASP A 112 -1.49 8.62 17.27
CA ASP A 112 -2.00 9.06 18.58
C ASP A 112 -1.96 7.92 19.62
N ILE A 113 -2.30 6.69 19.21
CA ILE A 113 -2.18 5.49 20.07
C ILE A 113 -0.72 5.23 20.44
N LEU A 114 0.21 5.31 19.49
CA LEU A 114 1.64 5.09 19.76
C LEU A 114 2.19 6.17 20.70
N THR A 115 1.81 7.43 20.50
CA THR A 115 2.17 8.53 21.39
C THR A 115 1.63 8.29 22.81
N SER A 116 0.36 7.89 22.95
CA SER A 116 -0.22 7.55 24.26
C SER A 116 0.50 6.39 24.94
N LYS A 117 0.87 5.34 24.20
CA LYS A 117 1.64 4.20 24.75
C LYS A 117 3.03 4.64 25.22
N ASN A 118 3.73 5.46 24.45
CA ASN A 118 5.04 5.98 24.83
C ASN A 118 4.96 6.86 26.09
N THR A 119 3.92 7.69 26.21
CA THR A 119 3.72 8.47 27.45
C THR A 119 3.44 7.58 28.66
N ALA A 120 2.68 6.49 28.49
CA ALA A 120 2.41 5.53 29.56
C ALA A 120 3.68 4.75 29.96
N LEU A 121 4.50 4.35 28.99
CA LEU A 121 5.79 3.69 29.25
C LEU A 121 6.73 4.59 30.05
N ALA A 122 6.86 5.86 29.65
CA ALA A 122 7.70 6.82 30.37
C ALA A 122 7.24 7.04 31.83
N GLU A 123 5.94 6.98 32.08
CA GLU A 123 5.39 7.05 33.44
C GLU A 123 5.69 5.78 34.25
N MET A 124 5.54 4.59 33.65
CA MET A 124 5.91 3.32 34.29
C MET A 124 7.41 3.27 34.62
N GLU A 125 8.28 3.79 33.75
CA GLU A 125 9.73 3.90 34.01
C GLU A 125 10.04 4.82 35.19
N ARG A 126 9.31 5.93 35.34
CA ARG A 126 9.41 6.78 36.54
C ARG A 126 8.97 6.05 37.80
N GLN A 127 7.85 5.34 37.75
CA GLN A 127 7.34 4.59 38.90
C GLN A 127 8.29 3.46 39.31
N LEU A 128 8.88 2.75 38.34
CA LEU A 128 9.90 1.73 38.60
C LEU A 128 11.12 2.33 39.29
N SER A 129 11.64 3.46 38.78
CA SER A 129 12.79 4.15 39.37
C SER A 129 12.51 4.61 40.81
N ALA A 130 11.31 5.11 41.08
CA ALA A 130 10.89 5.50 42.43
C ALA A 130 10.77 4.28 43.37
N ALA A 131 10.18 3.18 42.90
CA ALA A 131 10.05 1.94 43.67
C ALA A 131 11.42 1.32 43.99
N GLU A 132 12.36 1.33 43.04
CA GLU A 132 13.74 0.87 43.26
C GLU A 132 14.46 1.72 44.31
N SER A 133 14.27 3.04 44.29
CA SER A 133 14.82 3.94 45.30
C SER A 133 14.26 3.63 46.69
N ASN A 134 12.94 3.46 46.81
CA ASN A 134 12.27 3.11 48.07
C ASN A 134 12.75 1.74 48.59
N HIS A 135 12.94 0.76 47.70
CA HIS A 135 13.45 -0.56 48.08
C HIS A 135 14.89 -0.49 48.61
N LYS A 136 15.76 0.31 47.97
CA LYS A 136 17.13 0.54 48.48
C LYS A 136 17.12 1.18 49.87
N GLU A 137 16.25 2.15 50.10
CA GLU A 137 16.10 2.79 51.41
C GLU A 137 15.60 1.79 52.48
N LEU A 138 14.56 1.01 52.16
CA LEU A 138 14.01 -0.01 53.06
C LEU A 138 15.03 -1.09 53.39
N ALA A 139 15.82 -1.54 52.40
CA ALA A 139 16.90 -2.50 52.61
C ALA A 139 17.98 -1.95 53.55
N SER A 140 18.31 -0.65 53.45
CA SER A 140 19.23 0.02 54.38
C SER A 140 18.68 0.05 55.80
N LYS A 141 17.42 0.48 55.98
CA LYS A 141 16.74 0.50 57.30
C LYS A 141 16.64 -0.89 57.92
N PHE A 142 16.38 -1.92 57.11
CA PHE A 142 16.35 -3.30 57.56
C PHE A 142 17.73 -3.77 58.06
N LYS A 143 18.80 -3.41 57.36
CA LYS A 143 20.17 -3.71 57.78
C LYS A 143 20.54 -3.02 59.09
N GLU A 144 20.10 -1.77 59.28
CA GLU A 144 20.26 -1.02 60.54
C GLU A 144 19.52 -1.69 61.70
N CYS A 145 18.22 -1.96 61.54
CA CYS A 145 17.40 -2.65 62.54
C CYS A 145 17.97 -4.03 62.91
N LYS A 146 18.49 -4.78 61.94
CA LYS A 146 19.16 -6.07 62.19
C LYS A 146 20.40 -5.91 63.07
N ASN A 147 21.20 -4.87 62.87
CA ASN A 147 22.38 -4.59 63.69
C ASN A 147 21.99 -4.15 65.11
N ASP A 148 20.94 -3.33 65.24
CA ASP A 148 20.39 -2.92 66.54
C ASP A 148 19.88 -4.12 67.33
N LEU A 149 19.15 -5.02 66.67
CA LEU A 149 18.67 -6.27 67.26
C LEU A 149 19.83 -7.15 67.73
N ALA A 150 20.87 -7.32 66.91
CA ALA A 150 22.07 -8.09 67.29
C ALA A 150 22.77 -7.46 68.51
N THR A 151 22.83 -6.12 68.57
CA THR A 151 23.40 -5.38 69.71
C THR A 151 22.56 -5.56 70.97
N ALA A 152 21.24 -5.49 70.87
CA ALA A 152 20.32 -5.73 71.99
C ALA A 152 20.40 -7.18 72.49
N GLN A 153 20.49 -8.16 71.57
CA GLN A 153 20.66 -9.57 71.90
C GLN A 153 21.98 -9.83 72.63
N ALA A 154 23.08 -9.21 72.19
CA ALA A 154 24.36 -9.27 72.90
C ALA A 154 24.27 -8.70 74.33
N ARG A 155 23.59 -7.56 74.51
CA ARG A 155 23.35 -6.97 75.85
C ARG A 155 22.51 -7.87 76.75
N LEU A 156 21.49 -8.54 76.20
CA LEU A 156 20.66 -9.50 76.95
C LEU A 156 21.46 -10.74 77.39
N GLN A 157 22.42 -11.20 76.60
CA GLN A 157 23.29 -12.31 76.99
C GLN A 157 24.25 -11.95 78.13
N ASP A 158 24.54 -10.66 78.34
CA ASP A 158 25.36 -10.18 79.46
C ASP A 158 24.56 -9.96 80.76
N LEU A 159 23.22 -9.93 80.72
CA LEU A 159 22.37 -9.74 81.90
C LEU A 159 22.55 -10.79 83.01
N PRO A 160 22.69 -12.11 82.74
CA PRO A 160 22.83 -13.13 83.79
C PRO A 160 23.99 -12.85 84.75
N LYS A 161 25.09 -12.25 84.25
CA LYS A 161 26.25 -11.85 85.07
C LYS A 161 25.91 -10.84 86.17
N PHE A 162 24.82 -10.10 86.02
CA PHE A 162 24.34 -9.13 87.00
C PHE A 162 23.21 -9.68 87.88
N VAL A 163 22.51 -10.74 87.45
CA VAL A 163 21.41 -11.35 88.20
C VAL A 163 21.94 -12.29 89.28
N ASP A 164 22.96 -13.11 88.97
CA ASP A 164 23.53 -14.07 89.94
C ASP A 164 24.08 -13.43 91.23
N PRO A 165 24.80 -12.29 91.19
CA PRO A 165 25.27 -11.62 92.40
C PRO A 165 24.13 -10.99 93.22
N LEU A 166 23.04 -10.56 92.56
CA LEU A 166 21.90 -9.91 93.21
C LEU A 166 21.00 -10.93 93.93
N GLU A 167 20.77 -12.11 93.34
CA GLU A 167 20.07 -13.22 94.00
C GLU A 167 20.86 -13.70 95.24
N THR A 168 22.20 -13.71 95.14
CA THR A 168 23.07 -14.06 96.27
C THR A 168 23.03 -13.02 97.40
N LEU A 169 22.82 -11.73 97.08
CA LEU A 169 22.78 -10.65 98.09
C LEU A 169 21.42 -10.53 98.80
N LEU A 170 20.32 -10.90 98.14
CA LEU A 170 18.96 -10.69 98.64
C LEU A 170 18.34 -11.90 99.34
N GLY A 171 18.86 -13.12 99.13
CA GLY A 171 18.44 -14.32 99.89
C GLY A 171 16.95 -14.69 99.75
N VAL A 172 16.26 -14.15 98.75
CA VAL A 172 14.86 -14.50 98.45
C VAL A 172 14.86 -15.50 97.29
N PRO A 173 14.31 -16.70 97.44
CA PRO A 173 14.13 -17.62 96.32
C PRO A 173 13.20 -16.96 95.30
N SER A 174 13.68 -16.75 94.07
CA SER A 174 12.88 -16.12 93.03
C SER A 174 11.72 -17.04 92.63
N PRO A 175 10.48 -16.52 92.48
CA PRO A 175 9.45 -17.23 91.74
C PRO A 175 9.89 -17.33 90.27
N PRO A 176 9.41 -18.32 89.50
CA PRO A 176 9.90 -18.60 88.15
C PRO A 176 9.72 -17.38 87.24
N PHE A 177 10.78 -16.59 87.09
CA PHE A 177 10.81 -15.38 86.26
C PHE A 177 10.58 -15.66 84.77
N VAL A 178 10.64 -16.94 84.38
CA VAL A 178 10.39 -17.42 83.01
C VAL A 178 8.91 -17.24 82.61
N ASP A 179 7.95 -17.24 83.55
CA ASP A 179 6.54 -17.04 83.23
C ASP A 179 6.15 -15.58 82.99
N ILE A 180 6.91 -14.61 83.54
CA ILE A 180 6.57 -13.18 83.42
C ILE A 180 7.00 -12.63 82.05
N ILE A 181 8.12 -13.10 81.49
CA ILE A 181 8.60 -12.64 80.18
C ILE A 181 7.70 -13.16 79.04
N ALA A 182 7.06 -14.32 79.21
CA ALA A 182 6.04 -14.83 78.27
C ALA A 182 4.75 -14.00 78.27
N GLN A 183 4.46 -13.21 79.32
CA GLN A 183 3.25 -12.39 79.44
C GLN A 183 3.44 -10.92 79.04
N THR A 184 4.67 -10.46 78.78
CA THR A 184 4.96 -9.04 78.49
C THR A 184 5.40 -8.74 77.05
N ILE A 185 5.28 -9.68 76.10
CA ILE A 185 5.35 -9.31 74.69
C ILE A 185 4.06 -8.55 74.36
N PRO A 186 4.10 -7.23 74.07
CA PRO A 186 2.90 -6.52 73.68
C PRO A 186 2.52 -6.99 72.28
N THR A 187 1.49 -7.82 72.17
CA THR A 187 0.74 -7.98 70.93
C THR A 187 0.05 -6.65 70.65
N ARG A 188 0.79 -5.74 70.02
CA ARG A 188 0.22 -4.48 69.53
C ARG A 188 -0.66 -4.83 68.34
N SER A 189 -1.91 -5.15 68.65
CA SER A 189 -3.02 -5.20 67.71
C SER A 189 -3.07 -3.85 66.98
N VAL A 190 -2.68 -3.86 65.71
CA VAL A 190 -2.99 -2.79 64.78
C VAL A 190 -4.40 -3.12 64.27
N ASP A 191 -5.40 -2.46 64.86
CA ASP A 191 -6.76 -2.50 64.36
C ASP A 191 -6.78 -1.98 62.91
N GLY A 192 -7.15 -2.86 61.99
CA GLY A 192 -7.40 -2.49 60.60
C GLY A 192 -7.09 -3.58 59.58
N SER A 193 -7.79 -4.71 59.69
CA SER A 193 -7.90 -5.76 58.66
C SER A 193 -6.66 -6.61 58.40
N GLU A 194 -6.58 -7.79 59.04
CA GLU A 194 -5.95 -8.94 58.38
C GLU A 194 -6.43 -10.29 58.94
N VAL A 195 -6.71 -11.20 58.02
CA VAL A 195 -7.07 -12.59 58.23
C VAL A 195 -5.86 -13.32 58.80
N VAL A 196 -5.89 -13.68 60.08
CA VAL A 196 -4.85 -14.49 60.72
C VAL A 196 -5.03 -15.94 60.29
N VAL A 197 -4.31 -16.36 59.25
CA VAL A 197 -3.97 -17.77 59.04
C VAL A 197 -2.77 -18.06 59.92
N GLY A 198 -3.00 -18.81 61.01
CA GLY A 198 -1.94 -19.30 61.88
C GLY A 198 -1.03 -20.26 61.13
N LEU A 199 0.08 -19.76 60.61
CA LEU A 199 1.19 -20.55 60.09
C LEU A 199 2.31 -20.52 61.13
N GLY A 200 2.36 -21.57 61.95
CA GLY A 200 3.51 -21.84 62.83
C GLY A 200 4.81 -21.89 62.01
N GLU A 201 5.95 -21.76 62.67
CA GLU A 201 7.29 -21.50 62.08
C GLU A 201 7.70 -22.34 60.85
N ALA A 202 7.05 -23.48 60.58
CA ALA A 202 7.19 -24.23 59.33
C ALA A 202 6.59 -23.52 58.08
N GLY A 203 5.63 -22.62 58.26
CA GLY A 203 4.91 -21.93 57.19
C GLY A 203 5.63 -20.69 56.63
N ALA A 204 6.43 -20.00 57.46
CA ALA A 204 7.22 -18.87 57.01
C ALA A 204 8.28 -19.29 55.99
N LEU A 205 8.95 -20.43 56.23
CA LEU A 205 9.90 -21.02 55.27
C LEU A 205 9.24 -21.43 53.96
N ALA A 206 8.02 -21.99 53.99
CA ALA A 206 7.28 -22.37 52.78
C ALA A 206 6.83 -21.17 51.94
N SER A 207 6.47 -20.05 52.60
CA SER A 207 6.07 -18.83 51.88
C SER A 207 7.24 -18.15 51.16
N VAL A 208 8.44 -18.16 51.78
CA VAL A 208 9.63 -17.57 51.19
C VAL A 208 10.13 -18.41 50.01
N THR A 209 10.09 -19.75 50.10
CA THR A 209 10.43 -20.60 48.94
C THR A 209 9.43 -20.46 47.80
N ALA A 210 8.14 -20.27 48.08
CA ALA A 210 7.14 -20.04 47.03
C ALA A 210 7.38 -18.72 46.29
N ILE A 211 7.66 -17.63 47.02
CA ILE A 211 7.94 -16.31 46.42
C ILE A 211 9.22 -16.34 45.60
N VAL A 212 10.31 -16.93 46.13
CA VAL A 212 11.57 -17.08 45.41
C VAL A 212 11.39 -17.93 44.16
N GLY A 213 10.59 -19.01 44.23
CA GLY A 213 10.28 -19.86 43.09
C GLY A 213 9.58 -19.13 41.95
N VAL A 214 8.56 -18.31 42.27
CA VAL A 214 7.79 -17.52 41.28
C VAL A 214 8.67 -16.45 40.63
N VAL A 215 9.51 -15.76 41.40
CA VAL A 215 10.43 -14.74 40.86
C VAL A 215 11.47 -15.38 39.95
N LEU A 216 12.03 -16.55 40.33
CA LEU A 216 13.01 -17.26 39.52
C LEU A 216 12.40 -17.76 38.19
N THR A 217 11.16 -18.28 38.22
CA THR A 217 10.47 -18.72 36.99
C THR A 217 10.14 -17.55 36.06
N ALA A 218 9.72 -16.41 36.61
CA ALA A 218 9.50 -15.20 35.82
C ALA A 218 10.80 -14.70 35.16
N MET A 219 11.91 -14.67 35.89
CA MET A 219 13.21 -14.26 35.34
C MET A 219 13.74 -15.25 34.29
N LEU A 220 13.59 -16.55 34.49
CA LEU A 220 13.95 -17.56 33.49
C LEU A 220 13.09 -17.44 32.22
N SER A 221 11.81 -17.11 32.36
CA SER A 221 10.90 -16.91 31.21
C SER A 221 11.33 -15.70 30.37
N VAL A 222 11.72 -14.60 31.02
CA VAL A 222 12.29 -13.41 30.35
C VAL A 222 13.64 -13.73 29.73
N LEU A 223 14.50 -14.48 30.42
CA LEU A 223 15.81 -14.87 29.90
C LEU A 223 15.70 -15.79 28.66
N VAL A 224 14.73 -16.72 28.62
CA VAL A 224 14.46 -17.57 27.44
C VAL A 224 13.90 -16.75 26.27
N ALA A 225 13.10 -15.70 26.55
CA ALA A 225 12.66 -14.75 25.53
C ALA A 225 13.81 -13.91 24.94
N PHE A 226 14.82 -13.57 25.76
CA PHE A 226 16.02 -12.83 25.33
C PHE A 226 17.12 -13.71 24.70
N LEU A 227 17.21 -14.98 25.09
CA LEU A 227 18.20 -15.95 24.60
C LEU A 227 17.65 -16.84 23.47
N SER A 228 16.71 -16.34 22.68
CA SER A 228 16.36 -16.95 21.40
C SER A 228 17.13 -16.29 20.24
N PRO A 229 18.43 -16.56 20.02
CA PRO A 229 19.11 -16.16 18.81
C PRO A 229 18.80 -17.19 17.72
N THR A 230 17.75 -16.94 16.96
CA THR A 230 17.58 -17.58 15.64
C THR A 230 17.55 -16.52 14.55
N LYS A 231 18.70 -15.85 14.36
CA LYS A 231 19.08 -15.37 13.02
C LYS A 231 19.67 -16.54 12.23
N ILE A 232 18.85 -17.57 12.00
CA ILE A 232 18.95 -18.31 10.76
C ILE A 232 18.06 -17.48 9.84
N VAL A 233 18.65 -16.68 8.95
CA VAL A 233 17.90 -16.07 7.85
C VAL A 233 17.35 -17.26 7.05
N PRO A 234 16.05 -17.59 7.15
CA PRO A 234 15.50 -18.55 6.23
C PRO A 234 15.61 -17.83 4.89
N ARG A 235 16.26 -18.46 3.89
CA ARG A 235 16.00 -18.09 2.50
C ARG A 235 14.49 -18.17 2.34
N CYS A 236 13.84 -17.02 2.37
CA CYS A 236 12.39 -16.91 2.39
C CYS A 236 11.91 -17.55 1.11
N THR A 237 11.38 -18.77 1.22
CA THR A 237 10.50 -19.31 0.21
C THR A 237 9.37 -18.32 0.08
N VAL A 238 9.26 -17.64 -1.06
CA VAL A 238 8.18 -16.73 -1.41
C VAL A 238 6.86 -17.49 -1.24
N GLN A 239 6.27 -17.43 -0.05
CA GLN A 239 5.02 -18.07 0.33
C GLN A 239 4.10 -16.93 0.75
N GLU A 240 3.28 -16.47 -0.19
CA GLU A 240 2.13 -15.60 0.03
C GLU A 240 2.45 -14.18 0.58
N GLY A 241 2.48 -13.19 -0.33
CA GLY A 241 2.71 -11.79 0.02
C GLY A 241 3.00 -10.86 -1.18
N VAL A 242 3.23 -11.43 -2.37
CA VAL A 242 3.49 -10.65 -3.58
C VAL A 242 2.18 -10.33 -4.29
N ALA A 243 1.84 -9.05 -4.40
CA ALA A 243 0.77 -8.61 -5.28
C ALA A 243 1.37 -8.22 -6.63
N LEU A 244 1.22 -9.10 -7.61
CA LEU A 244 1.39 -8.67 -8.99
C LEU A 244 0.17 -7.87 -9.41
N ARG A 245 0.42 -6.61 -9.76
CA ARG A 245 -0.55 -5.75 -10.42
C ARG A 245 0.07 -5.26 -11.71
N MET A 246 -0.30 -5.88 -12.82
CA MET A 246 0.04 -5.32 -14.11
C MET A 246 -0.81 -4.09 -14.36
N VAL A 247 -0.13 -2.99 -14.62
CA VAL A 247 -0.74 -1.77 -15.13
C VAL A 247 -0.21 -1.65 -16.55
N PRO A 248 -1.02 -1.95 -17.57
CA PRO A 248 -0.59 -1.67 -18.93
C PRO A 248 -0.49 -0.13 -19.04
N VAL A 249 0.68 0.39 -19.37
CA VAL A 249 0.87 1.82 -19.61
C VAL A 249 0.75 1.99 -21.12
N SER A 250 -0.19 2.81 -21.57
CA SER A 250 -0.79 2.86 -22.91
C SER A 250 0.16 3.03 -24.12
N GLN A 251 1.49 3.09 -23.92
CA GLN A 251 2.50 3.17 -24.99
C GLN A 251 3.79 2.40 -24.69
N ALA A 252 3.95 1.84 -23.48
CA ALA A 252 5.15 1.09 -23.09
C ALA A 252 4.70 -0.21 -22.41
N GLN A 253 5.23 -1.33 -22.89
CA GLN A 253 4.89 -2.65 -22.36
C GLN A 253 5.55 -2.86 -21.01
N THR A 254 4.85 -2.42 -19.97
CA THR A 254 5.38 -2.44 -18.62
C THR A 254 4.65 -3.45 -17.76
N VAL A 255 5.42 -4.28 -17.07
CA VAL A 255 4.92 -5.12 -15.98
C VAL A 255 5.33 -4.47 -14.67
N ARG A 256 4.36 -4.10 -13.83
CA ARG A 256 4.63 -3.59 -12.49
C ARG A 256 4.47 -4.70 -11.45
N LEU A 257 5.51 -4.89 -10.64
CA LEU A 257 5.51 -5.74 -9.46
C LEU A 257 5.43 -4.85 -8.23
N THR A 258 4.49 -5.12 -7.31
CA THR A 258 4.38 -4.36 -6.06
C THR A 258 4.47 -5.32 -4.88
N ASN A 259 5.35 -5.00 -3.93
CA ASN A 259 5.42 -5.78 -2.70
C ASN A 259 4.44 -5.21 -1.68
N GLU A 260 3.27 -5.84 -1.59
CA GLU A 260 2.23 -5.53 -0.60
C GLU A 260 2.46 -6.23 0.75
N SER A 261 3.50 -7.07 0.87
CA SER A 261 3.84 -7.72 2.13
C SER A 261 4.52 -6.75 3.11
N HIS A 262 4.56 -7.13 4.38
CA HIS A 262 5.24 -6.39 5.43
C HIS A 262 6.75 -6.67 5.51
N ALA A 263 7.27 -7.53 4.65
CA ALA A 263 8.67 -7.98 4.63
C ALA A 263 9.30 -7.73 3.24
N ASP A 264 10.62 -7.67 3.20
CA ASP A 264 11.33 -7.59 1.92
C ASP A 264 11.30 -8.97 1.24
N LEU A 265 11.11 -8.98 -0.07
CA LEU A 265 11.02 -10.19 -0.87
C LEU A 265 12.27 -10.37 -1.69
N ASP A 266 12.96 -11.49 -1.48
CA ASP A 266 14.06 -11.89 -2.33
C ASP A 266 13.52 -12.53 -3.61
N LEU A 267 13.73 -11.85 -4.75
CA LEU A 267 13.33 -12.34 -6.07
C LEU A 267 14.48 -13.04 -6.81
N SER A 268 15.62 -13.27 -6.15
CA SER A 268 16.79 -13.94 -6.76
C SER A 268 16.42 -15.28 -7.39
N GLY A 269 16.73 -15.44 -8.68
CA GLY A 269 16.44 -16.66 -9.43
C GLY A 269 14.95 -16.90 -9.70
N CYS A 270 14.06 -15.94 -9.38
CA CYS A 270 12.71 -15.97 -9.91
C CYS A 270 12.73 -15.61 -11.40
N THR A 271 11.71 -16.06 -12.12
CA THR A 271 11.50 -15.71 -13.52
C THR A 271 10.11 -15.14 -13.72
N LEU A 272 10.01 -14.09 -14.53
CA LEU A 272 8.75 -13.61 -15.07
C LEU A 272 8.56 -14.25 -16.45
N GLN A 273 7.48 -14.99 -16.64
CA GLN A 273 7.18 -15.70 -17.88
C GLN A 273 5.97 -15.05 -18.55
N ILE A 274 6.04 -14.83 -19.86
CA ILE A 274 4.90 -14.39 -20.66
C ILE A 274 4.47 -15.56 -21.54
N THR A 275 3.19 -15.88 -21.49
CA THR A 275 2.56 -16.86 -22.38
C THR A 275 1.47 -16.15 -23.16
N HIS A 276 1.63 -16.06 -24.47
CA HIS A 276 0.57 -15.59 -25.34
C HIS A 276 -0.55 -16.63 -25.35
N GLY A 277 -1.79 -16.21 -25.09
CA GLY A 277 -2.93 -17.12 -25.19
C GLY A 277 -2.95 -17.71 -26.59
N SER A 278 -2.91 -19.03 -26.71
CA SER A 278 -3.37 -19.65 -27.94
C SER A 278 -4.85 -19.29 -28.03
N ASP A 279 -5.23 -18.55 -29.06
CA ASP A 279 -6.63 -18.35 -29.39
C ASP A 279 -7.19 -19.73 -29.73
N ASP A 280 -7.65 -20.46 -28.70
CA ASP A 280 -8.35 -21.73 -28.83
C ASP A 280 -9.78 -21.47 -29.33
N THR A 281 -9.95 -20.52 -30.25
CA THR A 281 -11.18 -20.35 -31.03
C THR A 281 -11.26 -21.55 -31.97
N ASN A 282 -12.14 -22.48 -31.61
CA ASN A 282 -12.49 -23.74 -32.30
C ASN A 282 -13.03 -23.57 -33.75
N ASP A 283 -12.63 -22.53 -34.49
CA ASP A 283 -13.05 -22.37 -35.88
C ASP A 283 -12.13 -23.18 -36.80
N SER A 284 -12.71 -24.25 -37.30
CA SER A 284 -12.12 -25.36 -38.04
C SER A 284 -11.68 -25.00 -39.46
N ASP A 285 -10.72 -24.08 -39.63
CA ASP A 285 -10.06 -23.83 -40.93
C ASP A 285 -8.61 -24.34 -40.89
N ALA A 286 -8.48 -25.66 -41.05
CA ALA A 286 -7.27 -26.48 -40.96
C ALA A 286 -6.15 -26.19 -41.99
N ALA A 287 -6.15 -25.03 -42.66
CA ALA A 287 -5.24 -24.75 -43.78
C ALA A 287 -4.19 -23.64 -43.53
N SER A 288 -4.28 -22.87 -42.44
CA SER A 288 -3.34 -21.76 -42.16
C SER A 288 -2.39 -22.00 -40.98
N GLU A 289 -2.40 -23.18 -40.37
CA GLU A 289 -1.74 -23.48 -39.09
C GLU A 289 -0.25 -23.91 -39.21
N LYS A 290 0.37 -23.72 -40.38
CA LYS A 290 1.69 -24.35 -40.67
C LYS A 290 2.91 -23.44 -40.53
N ALA A 291 2.79 -22.25 -39.92
CA ALA A 291 3.95 -21.37 -39.76
C ALA A 291 4.04 -20.59 -38.43
N ARG A 292 3.11 -20.76 -37.48
CA ARG A 292 3.34 -20.27 -36.12
C ARG A 292 4.22 -21.29 -35.41
N HIS A 293 5.53 -21.09 -35.52
CA HIS A 293 6.49 -21.81 -34.70
C HIS A 293 6.03 -21.65 -33.25
N SER A 294 5.86 -22.76 -32.55
CA SER A 294 5.65 -22.82 -31.10
C SER A 294 6.82 -22.12 -30.41
N MET A 295 6.81 -20.79 -30.35
CA MET A 295 7.71 -20.03 -29.51
C MET A 295 7.31 -20.34 -28.08
N GLY A 296 8.24 -20.94 -27.34
CA GLY A 296 8.05 -21.18 -25.91
C GLY A 296 7.84 -19.85 -25.17
N PRO A 297 7.40 -19.90 -23.90
CA PRO A 297 7.17 -18.69 -23.13
C PRO A 297 8.45 -17.85 -23.06
N THR A 298 8.33 -16.55 -23.28
CA THR A 298 9.42 -15.60 -23.03
C THR A 298 9.69 -15.52 -21.54
N THR A 299 10.95 -15.56 -21.12
CA THR A 299 11.31 -15.46 -19.71
C THR A 299 12.24 -14.28 -19.42
N PHE A 300 12.00 -13.60 -18.29
CA PHE A 300 12.85 -12.60 -17.69
C PHE A 300 13.36 -13.11 -16.35
N GLU A 301 14.67 -13.25 -16.21
CA GLU A 301 15.28 -13.74 -14.97
C GLU A 301 15.71 -12.58 -14.08
N PHE A 302 15.28 -12.61 -12.81
CA PHE A 302 15.75 -11.66 -11.80
C PHE A 302 17.18 -12.00 -11.40
N GLN A 303 18.04 -10.98 -11.39
CA GLN A 303 19.44 -11.17 -10.99
C GLN A 303 19.54 -11.62 -9.53
N GLU A 304 20.62 -12.34 -9.24
CA GLU A 304 20.98 -12.73 -7.88
C GLU A 304 21.13 -11.49 -6.99
N GLY A 305 20.48 -11.52 -5.83
CA GLY A 305 20.43 -10.44 -4.86
C GLY A 305 19.30 -9.42 -5.05
N TYR A 306 18.43 -9.53 -6.08
CA TYR A 306 17.38 -8.54 -6.28
C TYR A 306 16.30 -8.60 -5.18
N LEU A 307 16.23 -7.56 -4.36
CA LEU A 307 15.26 -7.43 -3.27
C LEU A 307 14.12 -6.49 -3.68
N LEU A 308 12.90 -7.02 -3.75
CA LEU A 308 11.70 -6.20 -3.84
C LEU A 308 11.30 -5.77 -2.42
N THR A 309 11.70 -4.55 -2.06
CA THR A 309 11.54 -4.01 -0.70
C THR A 309 10.07 -3.86 -0.31
N LYS A 310 9.74 -3.93 0.98
CA LYS A 310 8.35 -3.75 1.44
C LYS A 310 7.76 -2.40 0.99
N GLY A 311 6.55 -2.43 0.44
CA GLY A 311 5.80 -1.24 0.04
C GLY A 311 6.34 -0.51 -1.20
N THR A 312 7.29 -1.10 -1.92
CA THR A 312 7.84 -0.52 -3.16
C THR A 312 7.32 -1.28 -4.39
N SER A 313 7.59 -0.72 -5.57
CA SER A 313 7.29 -1.34 -6.85
C SER A 313 8.51 -1.39 -7.74
N ALA A 314 8.62 -2.46 -8.53
CA ALA A 314 9.53 -2.58 -9.66
C ALA A 314 8.74 -2.54 -10.96
N VAL A 315 9.20 -1.80 -11.96
CA VAL A 315 8.59 -1.67 -13.28
C VAL A 315 9.54 -2.29 -14.30
N ILE A 316 9.08 -3.34 -14.97
CA ILE A 316 9.83 -4.05 -16.00
C ILE A 316 9.33 -3.54 -17.35
N HIS A 317 10.19 -2.84 -18.08
CA HIS A 317 9.93 -2.36 -19.42
C HIS A 317 10.35 -3.44 -20.43
N ALA A 318 9.41 -3.96 -21.20
CA ALA A 318 9.62 -4.97 -22.23
C ALA A 318 9.61 -4.36 -23.65
N GLY A 319 10.11 -5.14 -24.61
CA GLY A 319 10.09 -4.78 -26.03
C GLY A 319 11.20 -3.79 -26.44
N LYS A 320 11.06 -3.23 -27.65
CA LYS A 320 11.98 -2.21 -28.21
C LYS A 320 12.13 -0.96 -27.34
N SER A 321 11.17 -0.68 -26.46
CA SER A 321 11.27 0.43 -25.51
C SER A 321 12.42 0.25 -24.48
N ALA A 322 12.87 -0.99 -24.27
CA ALA A 322 14.04 -1.31 -23.46
C ALA A 322 15.37 -1.13 -24.22
N GLU A 323 15.33 -1.01 -25.54
CA GLU A 323 16.50 -0.92 -26.41
C GLU A 323 17.16 0.46 -26.25
N GLY A 324 18.31 0.51 -25.59
CA GLY A 324 19.05 1.74 -25.30
C GLY A 324 18.97 2.23 -23.84
N CYS A 325 18.11 1.63 -23.03
CA CYS A 325 18.14 1.85 -21.58
C CYS A 325 19.34 1.11 -21.00
N ARG A 326 20.41 1.85 -20.67
CA ARG A 326 21.56 1.26 -19.96
C ARG A 326 21.11 0.87 -18.56
N ARG A 327 21.33 -0.39 -18.21
CA ARG A 327 21.17 -0.90 -16.84
C ARG A 327 21.91 0.08 -15.91
N PRO A 328 21.25 0.63 -14.88
CA PRO A 328 21.94 1.50 -13.92
C PRO A 328 23.10 0.69 -13.33
N ALA A 329 24.31 1.22 -13.45
CA ALA A 329 25.50 0.59 -12.88
C ALA A 329 25.36 0.66 -11.36
N CYS A 330 24.90 -0.44 -10.75
CA CYS A 330 24.98 -0.59 -9.30
C CYS A 330 26.46 -0.72 -8.97
N SER A 331 27.00 0.20 -8.17
CA SER A 331 28.38 0.09 -7.72
C SER A 331 28.55 -1.16 -6.86
N ASP A 332 29.69 -1.84 -7.02
CA ASP A 332 30.03 -3.04 -6.25
C ASP A 332 29.83 -2.77 -4.74
N GLY A 333 28.82 -3.41 -4.15
CA GLY A 333 28.47 -3.30 -2.73
C GLY A 333 27.17 -2.56 -2.39
N GLU A 334 26.51 -1.90 -3.36
CA GLU A 334 25.16 -1.37 -3.13
C GLU A 334 24.10 -2.49 -3.20
N LEU A 335 23.12 -2.43 -2.31
CA LEU A 335 21.99 -3.36 -2.30
C LEU A 335 21.19 -3.15 -3.60
N PHE A 336 21.17 -4.21 -4.42
CA PHE A 336 20.38 -4.24 -5.65
C PHE A 336 18.91 -4.47 -5.27
N ASP A 337 18.18 -3.38 -5.01
CA ASP A 337 16.80 -3.43 -4.56
C ASP A 337 15.90 -2.52 -5.39
N SER A 338 14.59 -2.66 -5.20
CA SER A 338 13.59 -1.84 -5.89
C SER A 338 13.59 -0.35 -5.55
N ARG A 339 14.30 0.10 -4.50
CA ARG A 339 14.45 1.52 -4.16
C ARG A 339 15.56 2.15 -4.97
N THR A 340 16.68 1.44 -5.12
CA THR A 340 17.84 1.87 -5.92
C THR A 340 17.61 1.64 -7.41
N CYS A 341 16.91 0.56 -7.77
CA CYS A 341 16.61 0.17 -9.14
C CYS A 341 15.11 -0.16 -9.32
N PRO A 342 14.24 0.86 -9.40
CA PRO A 342 12.80 0.66 -9.59
C PRO A 342 12.42 0.30 -11.02
N SER A 343 13.30 0.54 -12.01
CA SER A 343 13.05 0.25 -13.42
C SER A 343 14.01 -0.81 -13.93
N LEU A 344 13.44 -1.93 -14.35
CA LEU A 344 14.13 -3.05 -14.99
C LEU A 344 13.81 -3.06 -16.48
N PHE A 345 14.75 -3.53 -17.29
CA PHE A 345 14.62 -3.51 -18.74
C PHE A 345 14.78 -4.91 -19.29
N TRP A 346 13.79 -5.35 -20.05
CA TRP A 346 13.72 -6.65 -20.68
C TRP A 346 13.75 -6.49 -22.19
N THR A 347 14.92 -6.70 -22.78
CA THR A 347 15.13 -6.69 -24.22
C THR A 347 14.61 -8.00 -24.83
N THR A 348 13.30 -8.15 -24.85
CA THR A 348 12.63 -9.17 -25.66
C THR A 348 12.17 -8.54 -26.97
N GLU A 349 12.22 -9.30 -28.07
CA GLU A 349 11.59 -8.90 -29.33
C GLU A 349 10.06 -9.03 -29.27
N GLU A 350 9.55 -9.84 -28.32
CA GLU A 350 8.13 -10.10 -28.17
C GLU A 350 7.42 -8.95 -27.48
N VAL A 351 6.30 -8.59 -28.09
CA VAL A 351 5.42 -7.51 -27.70
C VAL A 351 4.40 -8.12 -26.72
N ILE A 352 4.34 -7.68 -25.46
CA ILE A 352 3.25 -8.04 -24.54
C ILE A 352 1.90 -7.60 -25.15
N GLU A 353 1.17 -8.55 -25.71
CA GLU A 353 -0.11 -8.36 -26.39
C GLU A 353 -1.30 -8.56 -25.43
N GLU A 354 -2.47 -8.03 -25.82
CA GLU A 354 -3.72 -8.32 -25.13
C GLU A 354 -4.01 -9.82 -25.17
N GLY A 355 -4.51 -10.38 -24.07
CA GLY A 355 -4.73 -11.82 -23.93
C GLY A 355 -3.49 -12.61 -23.50
N ALA A 356 -2.30 -12.00 -23.42
CA ALA A 356 -1.14 -12.66 -22.83
C ALA A 356 -1.32 -12.88 -21.32
N SER A 357 -0.72 -13.95 -20.80
CA SER A 357 -0.68 -14.31 -19.39
C SER A 357 0.74 -14.11 -18.86
N VAL A 358 0.88 -13.29 -17.82
CA VAL A 358 2.17 -13.01 -17.18
C VAL A 358 2.23 -13.73 -15.85
N GLN A 359 3.26 -14.57 -15.69
CA GLN A 359 3.44 -15.46 -14.55
C GLN A 359 4.74 -15.12 -13.84
N LEU A 360 4.70 -14.95 -12.52
CA LEU A 360 5.89 -14.94 -11.69
C LEU A 360 6.11 -16.34 -11.14
N VAL A 361 7.26 -16.92 -11.46
CA VAL A 361 7.64 -18.28 -11.12
C VAL A 361 8.91 -18.22 -10.26
N ASN A 362 8.96 -19.00 -9.18
CA ASN A 362 10.16 -19.04 -8.34
C ASN A 362 11.27 -19.90 -8.96
N SER A 363 12.44 -19.93 -8.31
CA SER A 363 13.60 -20.74 -8.72
C SER A 363 13.40 -22.25 -8.72
N LYS A 364 12.25 -22.75 -8.22
CA LYS A 364 11.85 -24.16 -8.26
C LYS A 364 10.75 -24.43 -9.27
N GLU A 365 10.55 -23.52 -10.23
CA GLU A 365 9.49 -23.57 -11.24
C GLU A 365 8.06 -23.58 -10.66
N LYS A 366 7.89 -23.23 -9.38
CA LYS A 366 6.57 -23.13 -8.77
C LYS A 366 5.99 -21.76 -9.08
N LEU A 367 4.80 -21.75 -9.68
CA LEU A 367 4.02 -20.56 -9.90
C LEU A 367 3.75 -19.84 -8.56
N ILE A 368 4.19 -18.59 -8.46
CA ILE A 368 3.89 -17.70 -7.34
C ILE A 368 2.56 -16.99 -7.61
N LYS A 369 2.41 -16.40 -8.81
CA LYS A 369 1.28 -15.54 -9.14
C LYS A 369 1.16 -15.32 -10.65
N THR A 370 -0.08 -15.21 -11.14
CA THR A 370 -0.40 -14.97 -12.55
C THR A 370 -1.31 -13.75 -12.70
N VAL A 371 -1.12 -13.00 -13.78
CA VAL A 371 -2.01 -11.91 -14.20
C VAL A 371 -2.26 -12.02 -15.70
N ALA A 372 -3.52 -12.04 -16.11
CA ALA A 372 -3.89 -11.93 -17.52
C ALA A 372 -3.87 -10.45 -17.97
N VAL A 373 -3.26 -10.17 -19.11
CA VAL A 373 -3.34 -8.87 -19.80
C VAL A 373 -4.77 -8.74 -20.34
N ARG A 374 -5.54 -7.82 -19.78
CA ARG A 374 -6.88 -7.50 -20.29
C ARG A 374 -6.81 -6.33 -21.27
N PRO A 375 -7.63 -6.32 -22.34
CA PRO A 375 -7.82 -5.13 -23.15
C PRO A 375 -8.36 -3.98 -22.31
N PHE A 376 -7.91 -2.76 -22.63
CA PHE A 376 -8.32 -1.54 -21.93
C PHE A 376 -9.70 -1.04 -22.31
#